data_AF-A0A2N0BBW8-F1
#
_entry.id   AF-A0A2N0BBW8-F1
#
_cell.length_a   1.000
_cell.length_b   1.000
_cell.length_c   1.000
_cell.angle_alpha   90.00
_cell.angle_beta   90.00
_cell.angle_gamma   90.00
#
_symmetry.space_group_name_H-M   'P 1'
#
loop_
_entity.id
_entity.type
_entity.pdbx_description
1 polymer ?
#
loop_
_entity_poly.entity_id
_entity_poly.type
_entity_poly.pdbx_seq_one_letter_code
_entity_poly.pdbx_strand_id
1 'polypeptide(L)'
;MKFSERISKQVESFVDLFRSKGTSFAVPPDSPKSFSNMKSEIVDFMAEVNPDYPLDMIPSLSKLALINPDFNQNLKRTIFLMNTGFKWELEGASQSIVDSALIEIDNWFDTHPGITNKLIRQTAIMGVLSAEAVPSMEMDSIETAQLIPVSKVRFRKEKIEGKNGLVRYRFVPHQLLGNGSSLRLNEEIYTYEALETEEDNPYGIPPAIAAIRSMFSQGRGMENLEKSTRKWGLLGFLSVILSKFKPEPGTDLKNISNLQEEHLKKSAKKIEKSIESGLLVGSDGTKIDHHSITSEKSSGMKDVMEIIEQQLCSGMDIDMFMLGRPTAVTETYAKITSKLFLMKGENIRHPTKRFLEKTLTLHLRLKGYRFKRLKASWQKGVSLNPEEDALARKTNEEADKLHTDRLITLYHEGVIDLDELAKQHGYEKAAGTRFSKNALGAILRGLGIDPLSQEVKDLVNTYEHRFKRNKRDSGRGSEPDLSQSDENDEELEEKFQKKNDTRTNVVPIQRGRKH
;
A
#
# COMPACT_ATOMS: atom_id res chain seq x y z
N MET A 1 -62.69 -14.65 -13.91
CA MET A 1 -62.66 -13.57 -14.92
C MET A 1 -63.61 -12.39 -14.65
N LYS A 2 -64.71 -12.49 -13.88
CA LYS A 2 -65.67 -11.37 -13.70
C LYS A 2 -65.40 -10.36 -12.55
N PHE A 3 -64.36 -10.55 -11.73
CA PHE A 3 -64.04 -9.65 -10.59
C PHE A 3 -63.02 -8.56 -10.96
N SER A 4 -62.08 -8.86 -11.86
CA SER A 4 -61.04 -7.93 -12.33
C SER A 4 -61.60 -6.82 -13.24
N GLU A 5 -62.56 -7.15 -14.12
CA GLU A 5 -63.23 -6.17 -15.00
C GLU A 5 -64.11 -5.17 -14.23
N ARG A 6 -64.62 -5.56 -13.05
CA ARG A 6 -65.47 -4.69 -12.21
C ARG A 6 -64.67 -3.63 -11.48
N ILE A 7 -63.42 -3.96 -11.10
CA ILE A 7 -62.49 -3.04 -10.46
C ILE A 7 -61.87 -2.09 -11.50
N SER A 8 -61.51 -2.58 -12.69
CA SER A 8 -60.94 -1.69 -13.73
C SER A 8 -61.94 -0.62 -14.19
N LYS A 9 -63.22 -0.98 -14.35
CA LYS A 9 -64.27 -0.01 -14.72
C LYS A 9 -64.60 1.00 -13.62
N GLN A 10 -64.51 0.61 -12.34
CA GLN A 10 -64.68 1.57 -11.23
C GLN A 10 -63.51 2.55 -11.15
N VAL A 11 -62.28 2.09 -11.39
CA VAL A 11 -61.06 2.92 -11.38
C VAL A 11 -61.03 3.87 -12.59
N GLU A 12 -61.43 3.42 -13.79
CA GLU A 12 -61.55 4.30 -14.96
C GLU A 12 -62.59 5.41 -14.76
N SER A 13 -63.76 5.11 -14.17
CA SER A 13 -64.77 6.14 -13.87
C SER A 13 -64.31 7.15 -12.81
N PHE A 14 -63.41 6.74 -11.91
CA PHE A 14 -62.86 7.61 -10.86
C PHE A 14 -61.78 8.55 -11.42
N VAL A 15 -60.98 8.07 -12.38
CA VAL A 15 -59.92 8.86 -13.04
C VAL A 15 -60.50 9.89 -14.02
N ASP A 16 -61.58 9.55 -14.72
CA ASP A 16 -62.24 10.48 -15.65
C ASP A 16 -62.98 11.62 -14.92
N LEU A 17 -63.46 11.39 -13.69
CA LEU A 17 -64.07 12.44 -12.87
C LEU A 17 -63.07 13.56 -12.51
N PHE A 18 -61.79 13.23 -12.41
CA PHE A 18 -60.71 14.16 -12.03
C PHE A 18 -60.01 14.84 -13.23
N ARG A 19 -60.34 14.46 -14.47
CA ARG A 19 -59.75 15.06 -15.67
C ARG A 19 -60.50 16.29 -16.20
N SER A 20 -61.69 16.59 -15.71
CA SER A 20 -62.60 17.58 -16.32
C SER A 20 -62.49 19.02 -15.81
N LYS A 21 -61.51 19.37 -14.95
CA LYS A 21 -61.27 20.78 -14.59
C LYS A 21 -59.79 21.12 -14.73
N GLY A 22 -59.47 21.76 -15.86
CA GLY A 22 -58.21 22.41 -16.08
C GLY A 22 -58.03 23.55 -15.08
N THR A 23 -57.23 23.32 -14.06
CA THR A 23 -56.66 24.36 -13.21
C THR A 23 -55.21 24.00 -12.94
N SER A 24 -54.30 24.81 -13.47
CA SER A 24 -52.88 24.79 -13.16
C SER A 24 -52.67 25.03 -11.66
N PHE A 25 -52.06 24.06 -10.97
CA PHE A 25 -51.61 24.24 -9.58
C PHE A 25 -50.08 24.30 -9.53
N ALA A 26 -49.57 25.40 -9.00
CA ALA A 26 -48.19 25.53 -8.57
C ALA A 26 -47.98 24.60 -7.37
N VAL A 27 -46.98 23.70 -7.46
CA VAL A 27 -46.64 22.74 -6.42
C VAL A 27 -45.69 23.41 -5.41
N PRO A 28 -46.02 23.47 -4.11
CA PRO A 28 -45.08 23.89 -3.07
C PRO A 28 -44.01 22.80 -2.83
N PRO A 29 -42.86 23.12 -2.20
CA PRO A 29 -41.72 22.21 -2.07
C PRO A 29 -42.00 20.92 -1.25
N ASP A 30 -43.12 20.88 -0.51
CA ASP A 30 -43.50 19.76 0.36
C ASP A 30 -44.81 19.08 -0.10
N SER A 31 -44.86 18.61 -1.34
CA SER A 31 -45.91 17.66 -1.75
C SER A 31 -45.62 16.28 -1.14
N PRO A 32 -46.59 15.59 -0.50
CA PRO A 32 -46.38 14.24 -0.01
C PRO A 32 -46.00 13.34 -1.18
N LYS A 33 -44.81 12.72 -1.08
CA LYS A 33 -44.26 11.88 -2.16
C LYS A 33 -45.30 10.83 -2.58
N SER A 34 -45.62 10.81 -3.88
CA SER A 34 -46.51 9.80 -4.46
C SER A 34 -46.02 8.39 -4.10
N PHE A 35 -46.94 7.45 -3.88
CA PHE A 35 -46.65 6.05 -3.58
C PHE A 35 -45.70 5.40 -4.61
N SER A 36 -45.75 5.85 -5.87
CA SER A 36 -44.81 5.42 -6.91
C SER A 36 -43.37 5.84 -6.63
N ASN A 37 -43.15 7.05 -6.11
CA ASN A 37 -41.83 7.57 -5.75
C ASN A 37 -41.29 6.88 -4.50
N MET A 38 -42.19 6.56 -3.56
CA MET A 38 -41.83 5.78 -2.37
C MET A 38 -41.47 4.33 -2.73
N LYS A 39 -42.17 3.72 -3.70
CA LYS A 39 -41.83 2.39 -4.22
C LYS A 39 -40.48 2.36 -4.92
N SER A 40 -40.16 3.37 -5.75
CA SER A 40 -38.83 3.46 -6.38
C SER A 40 -37.72 3.69 -5.35
N GLU A 41 -37.94 4.54 -4.34
CA GLU A 41 -36.97 4.73 -3.25
C GLU A 41 -36.73 3.44 -2.44
N ILE A 42 -37.78 2.65 -2.19
CA ILE A 42 -37.66 1.35 -1.52
C ILE A 42 -36.92 0.33 -2.40
N VAL A 43 -37.20 0.29 -3.71
CA VAL A 43 -36.50 -0.60 -4.64
C VAL A 43 -35.02 -0.21 -4.76
N ASP A 44 -34.72 1.09 -4.80
CA ASP A 44 -33.36 1.61 -4.85
C ASP A 44 -32.59 1.33 -3.54
N PHE A 45 -33.26 1.47 -2.39
CA PHE A 45 -32.70 1.09 -1.09
C PHE A 45 -32.42 -0.43 -1.01
N MET A 46 -33.32 -1.26 -1.56
CA MET A 46 -33.16 -2.71 -1.60
C MET A 46 -32.10 -3.17 -2.64
N ALA A 47 -31.76 -2.32 -3.61
CA ALA A 47 -30.70 -2.58 -4.59
C ALA A 47 -29.31 -2.14 -4.10
N GLU A 48 -29.25 -1.32 -3.05
CA GLU A 48 -28.01 -0.88 -2.42
C GLU A 48 -27.43 -2.02 -1.58
N VAL A 49 -26.15 -2.32 -1.81
CA VAL A 49 -25.44 -3.36 -1.07
C VAL A 49 -24.97 -2.74 0.23
N ASN A 50 -25.24 -3.42 1.35
CA ASN A 50 -24.79 -3.00 2.67
C ASN A 50 -23.57 -3.83 3.12
N PRO A 51 -22.57 -3.21 3.75
CA PRO A 51 -21.47 -3.94 4.35
C PRO A 51 -21.90 -4.67 5.62
N ASP A 52 -21.19 -5.74 5.93
CA ASP A 52 -21.41 -6.55 7.14
C ASP A 52 -20.90 -5.88 8.43
N TYR A 53 -20.29 -4.70 8.31
CA TYR A 53 -19.85 -3.85 9.41
C TYR A 53 -20.40 -2.42 9.26
N PRO A 54 -20.57 -1.67 10.36
CA PRO A 54 -21.11 -0.30 10.29
C PRO A 54 -20.15 0.63 9.53
N LEU A 55 -20.56 1.19 8.39
CA LEU A 55 -19.74 2.13 7.59
C LEU A 55 -19.29 3.36 8.36
N ASP A 56 -20.07 3.76 9.38
CA ASP A 56 -19.75 4.88 10.26
C ASP A 56 -18.47 4.64 11.10
N MET A 57 -17.99 3.39 11.16
CA MET A 57 -16.69 3.08 11.75
C MET A 57 -15.51 3.52 10.89
N ILE A 58 -15.66 3.62 9.57
CA ILE A 58 -14.56 4.00 8.65
C ILE A 58 -13.97 5.38 8.99
N PRO A 59 -14.77 6.46 9.14
CA PRO A 59 -14.24 7.75 9.60
C PRO A 59 -13.58 7.68 10.98
N SER A 60 -14.10 6.83 11.88
CA SER A 60 -13.57 6.65 13.22
C SER A 60 -12.19 6.00 13.20
N LEU A 61 -11.98 4.98 12.35
CA LEU A 61 -10.67 4.35 12.14
C LEU A 61 -9.60 5.35 11.67
N SER A 62 -9.96 6.25 10.75
CA SER A 62 -9.05 7.34 10.33
C SER A 62 -8.59 8.22 11.48
N LYS A 63 -9.49 8.55 12.41
CA LYS A 63 -9.19 9.36 13.59
C LYS A 63 -8.36 8.56 14.59
N LEU A 64 -8.74 7.31 14.85
CA LEU A 64 -8.01 6.40 15.75
C LEU A 64 -6.56 6.21 15.29
N ALA A 65 -6.33 6.04 13.98
CA ALA A 65 -4.98 5.94 13.43
C ALA A 65 -4.10 7.18 13.65
N LEU A 66 -4.70 8.34 13.96
CA LEU A 66 -3.96 9.57 14.29
C LEU A 66 -3.71 9.71 15.79
N ILE A 67 -4.70 9.34 16.64
CA ILE A 67 -4.66 9.63 18.07
C ILE A 67 -4.18 8.45 18.93
N ASN A 68 -4.42 7.21 18.51
CA ASN A 68 -3.98 6.03 19.25
C ASN A 68 -2.49 5.79 18.94
N PRO A 69 -1.61 5.77 19.96
CA PRO A 69 -0.17 5.71 19.74
C PRO A 69 0.26 4.40 19.06
N ASP A 70 -0.30 3.27 19.48
CA ASP A 70 0.07 1.95 18.96
C ASP A 70 -0.41 1.77 17.52
N PHE A 71 -1.63 2.23 17.21
CA PHE A 71 -2.14 2.24 15.83
C PHE A 71 -1.35 3.18 14.92
N ASN A 72 -1.03 4.39 15.40
CA ASN A 72 -0.22 5.34 14.63
C ASN A 72 1.18 4.80 14.34
N GLN A 73 1.80 4.16 15.33
CA GLN A 73 3.12 3.56 15.21
C GLN A 73 3.12 2.38 14.24
N ASN A 74 2.13 1.48 14.31
CA ASN A 74 1.95 0.41 13.31
C ASN A 74 1.80 1.01 11.91
N LEU A 75 0.88 1.96 11.73
CA LEU A 75 0.62 2.58 10.44
C LEU A 75 1.88 3.21 9.82
N LYS A 76 2.65 3.98 10.62
CA LYS A 76 3.90 4.60 10.15
C LYS A 76 4.92 3.55 9.70
N ARG A 77 5.07 2.45 10.46
CA ARG A 77 5.96 1.36 10.09
C ARG A 77 5.51 0.64 8.84
N THR A 78 4.23 0.36 8.70
CA THR A 78 3.65 -0.23 7.49
C THR A 78 3.94 0.66 6.28
N ILE A 79 3.66 1.97 6.35
CA ILE A 79 3.93 2.87 5.22
C ILE A 79 5.43 2.88 4.87
N PHE A 80 6.31 3.00 5.87
CA PHE A 80 7.75 3.10 5.65
C PHE A 80 8.35 1.81 5.09
N LEU A 81 7.99 0.66 5.66
CA LEU A 81 8.54 -0.63 5.25
C LEU A 81 7.89 -1.17 3.96
N MET A 82 6.65 -0.77 3.67
CA MET A 82 5.94 -1.22 2.46
C MET A 82 6.22 -0.38 1.22
N ASN A 83 6.64 0.87 1.39
CA ASN A 83 7.09 1.66 0.25
C ASN A 83 8.57 1.40 -0.04
N THR A 84 8.85 0.37 -0.84
CA THR A 84 10.23 0.07 -1.30
C THR A 84 10.55 0.73 -2.64
N GLY A 85 9.65 1.54 -3.19
CA GLY A 85 9.77 2.06 -4.55
C GLY A 85 9.40 1.02 -5.62
N PHE A 86 9.28 1.50 -6.86
CA PHE A 86 8.91 0.68 -8.00
C PHE A 86 10.07 0.50 -8.97
N LYS A 87 10.08 -0.64 -9.66
CA LYS A 87 10.80 -0.87 -10.89
C LYS A 87 9.76 -1.08 -11.99
N TRP A 88 9.83 -0.26 -13.03
CA TRP A 88 8.91 -0.25 -14.15
C TRP A 88 9.50 -0.97 -15.35
N GLU A 89 8.68 -1.76 -16.02
CA GLU A 89 9.05 -2.51 -17.22
C GLU A 89 7.99 -2.26 -18.30
N LEU A 90 8.42 -1.78 -19.47
CA LEU A 90 7.56 -1.61 -20.65
C LEU A 90 7.79 -2.75 -21.64
N GLU A 91 6.71 -3.39 -22.08
CA GLU A 91 6.74 -4.43 -23.10
C GLU A 91 6.27 -3.88 -24.47
N GLY A 92 6.94 -4.33 -25.54
CA GLY A 92 6.50 -4.06 -26.93
C GLY A 92 6.79 -2.65 -27.43
N ALA A 93 7.83 -2.00 -26.92
CA ALA A 93 8.34 -0.70 -27.37
C ALA A 93 9.84 -0.78 -27.69
N SER A 94 10.36 0.12 -28.52
CA SER A 94 11.81 0.23 -28.76
C SER A 94 12.52 0.78 -27.52
N GLN A 95 13.81 0.45 -27.34
CA GLN A 95 14.57 0.87 -26.15
C GLN A 95 14.52 2.39 -25.92
N SER A 96 14.59 3.21 -26.98
CA SER A 96 14.45 4.67 -26.89
C SER A 96 13.10 5.15 -26.34
N ILE A 97 12.01 4.44 -26.68
CA ILE A 97 10.67 4.73 -26.17
C ILE A 97 10.56 4.26 -24.71
N VAL A 98 11.19 3.14 -24.37
CA VAL A 98 11.26 2.66 -22.99
C VAL A 98 11.97 3.70 -22.11
N ASP A 99 13.17 4.14 -22.50
CA ASP A 99 13.97 5.08 -21.70
C ASP A 99 13.22 6.41 -21.50
N SER A 100 12.61 6.94 -22.56
CA SER A 100 11.82 8.18 -22.47
C SER A 100 10.51 8.02 -21.66
N ALA A 101 9.87 6.86 -21.69
CA ALA A 101 8.69 6.59 -20.87
C ALA A 101 9.04 6.46 -19.39
N LEU A 102 10.20 5.85 -19.07
CA LEU A 102 10.67 5.75 -17.70
C LEU A 102 11.01 7.12 -17.10
N ILE A 103 11.65 8.00 -17.87
CA ILE A 103 11.89 9.39 -17.46
C ILE A 103 10.56 10.12 -17.18
N GLU A 104 9.55 9.91 -18.03
CA GLU A 104 8.23 10.52 -17.82
C GLU A 104 7.55 10.01 -16.55
N ILE A 105 7.67 8.70 -16.25
CA ILE A 105 7.16 8.13 -15.00
C ILE A 105 7.87 8.78 -13.79
N ASP A 106 9.19 8.93 -13.84
CA ASP A 106 9.96 9.55 -12.76
C ASP A 106 9.54 11.02 -12.56
N ASN A 107 9.42 11.78 -13.65
CA ASN A 107 8.90 13.16 -13.62
C ASN A 107 7.49 13.24 -12.99
N TRP A 108 6.62 12.26 -13.29
CA TRP A 108 5.29 12.20 -12.70
C TRP A 108 5.36 11.97 -11.18
N PHE A 109 6.25 11.11 -10.69
CA PHE A 109 6.43 10.91 -9.26
C PHE A 109 7.04 12.15 -8.57
N ASP A 110 7.95 12.87 -9.23
CA ASP A 110 8.54 14.11 -8.71
C ASP A 110 7.51 15.23 -8.55
N THR A 111 6.52 15.30 -9.46
CA THR A 111 5.38 16.22 -9.34
C THR A 111 4.34 15.75 -8.31
N HIS A 112 4.39 14.48 -7.89
CA HIS A 112 3.46 13.85 -6.94
C HIS A 112 4.15 13.27 -5.70
N PRO A 113 4.92 14.08 -4.95
CA PRO A 113 5.70 13.57 -3.83
C PRO A 113 4.80 12.92 -2.77
N GLY A 114 5.18 11.70 -2.38
CA GLY A 114 4.49 10.94 -1.35
C GLY A 114 3.16 10.33 -1.79
N ILE A 115 2.81 10.31 -3.09
CA ILE A 115 1.58 9.68 -3.57
C ILE A 115 1.49 8.20 -3.17
N THR A 116 2.57 7.45 -3.33
CA THR A 116 2.64 6.03 -2.93
C THR A 116 2.34 5.85 -1.44
N ASN A 117 2.85 6.74 -0.58
CA ASN A 117 2.56 6.70 0.85
C ASN A 117 1.08 7.00 1.15
N LYS A 118 0.46 7.94 0.42
CA LYS A 118 -0.98 8.25 0.57
C LYS A 118 -1.85 7.06 0.17
N LEU A 119 -1.51 6.39 -0.93
CA LEU A 119 -2.22 5.20 -1.42
C LEU A 119 -2.08 4.04 -0.42
N ILE A 120 -0.85 3.70 0.00
CA ILE A 120 -0.59 2.66 1.01
C ILE A 120 -1.30 2.99 2.33
N ARG A 121 -1.29 4.25 2.75
CA ARG A 121 -1.97 4.68 3.98
C ARG A 121 -3.47 4.39 3.93
N GLN A 122 -4.14 4.66 2.80
CA GLN A 122 -5.57 4.39 2.69
C GLN A 122 -5.84 2.89 2.78
N THR A 123 -5.07 2.07 2.07
CA THR A 123 -5.17 0.61 2.12
C THR A 123 -4.91 0.06 3.52
N ALA A 124 -3.87 0.53 4.21
CA ALA A 124 -3.51 0.03 5.54
C ALA A 124 -4.54 0.35 6.62
N ILE A 125 -5.27 1.46 6.50
CA ILE A 125 -6.31 1.84 7.48
C ILE A 125 -7.66 1.25 7.11
N MET A 126 -8.04 1.34 5.83
CA MET A 126 -9.39 1.04 5.36
C MET A 126 -9.56 -0.35 4.76
N GLY A 127 -8.46 -1.07 4.56
CA GLY A 127 -8.48 -2.36 3.85
C GLY A 127 -8.73 -2.23 2.35
N VAL A 128 -8.75 -1.00 1.83
CA VAL A 128 -9.18 -0.68 0.47
C VAL A 128 -8.38 0.51 -0.05
N LEU A 129 -7.97 0.41 -1.31
CA LEU A 129 -7.61 1.57 -2.12
C LEU A 129 -8.81 2.03 -2.94
N SER A 130 -9.19 3.29 -2.76
CA SER A 130 -10.31 3.95 -3.45
C SER A 130 -9.79 5.27 -4.00
N ALA A 131 -9.43 5.28 -5.28
CA ALA A 131 -8.74 6.38 -5.91
C ALA A 131 -9.09 6.53 -7.39
N GLU A 132 -9.00 7.76 -7.90
CA GLU A 132 -9.27 8.14 -9.28
C GLU A 132 -8.05 8.82 -9.90
N ALA A 133 -7.68 8.41 -11.10
CA ALA A 133 -6.71 9.10 -11.94
C ALA A 133 -7.41 10.27 -12.65
N VAL A 134 -7.04 11.50 -12.31
CA VAL A 134 -7.68 12.71 -12.83
C VAL A 134 -6.92 13.17 -14.08
N PRO A 135 -7.50 13.08 -15.28
CA PRO A 135 -6.88 13.61 -16.49
C PRO A 135 -6.79 15.14 -16.45
N SER A 136 -5.77 15.70 -17.12
CA SER A 136 -5.69 17.13 -17.38
C SER A 136 -6.90 17.58 -18.22
N MET A 137 -7.22 18.89 -18.15
CA MET A 137 -8.31 19.47 -18.95
C MET A 137 -8.03 19.35 -20.47
N GLU A 138 -6.75 19.37 -20.84
CA GLU A 138 -6.26 19.17 -22.22
C GLU A 138 -6.30 17.69 -22.65
N MET A 139 -6.54 16.76 -21.72
CA MET A 139 -6.52 15.30 -21.94
C MET A 139 -5.20 14.79 -22.53
N ASP A 140 -4.09 15.44 -22.16
CA ASP A 140 -2.74 15.09 -22.62
C ASP A 140 -1.95 14.31 -21.56
N SER A 141 -2.46 14.24 -20.32
CA SER A 141 -1.77 13.66 -19.18
C SER A 141 -2.73 13.33 -18.04
N ILE A 142 -2.23 12.61 -17.04
CA ILE A 142 -2.88 12.52 -15.72
C ILE A 142 -2.28 13.61 -14.84
N GLU A 143 -3.12 14.58 -14.46
CA GLU A 143 -2.75 15.71 -13.61
C GLU A 143 -2.51 15.27 -12.18
N THR A 144 -3.35 14.39 -11.63
CA THR A 144 -3.19 13.89 -10.26
C THR A 144 -3.90 12.57 -10.00
N ALA A 145 -3.61 11.96 -8.85
CA ALA A 145 -4.34 10.82 -8.32
C ALA A 145 -5.11 11.25 -7.06
N GLN A 146 -6.44 11.26 -7.16
CA GLN A 146 -7.33 11.70 -6.08
C GLN A 146 -7.85 10.51 -5.28
N LEU A 147 -7.66 10.53 -3.96
CA LEU A 147 -8.28 9.57 -3.07
C LEU A 147 -9.78 9.89 -2.91
N ILE A 148 -10.63 8.93 -3.23
CA ILE A 148 -12.06 9.00 -2.93
C ILE A 148 -12.27 8.39 -1.54
N PRO A 149 -12.90 9.12 -0.59
CA PRO A 149 -13.13 8.59 0.76
C PRO A 149 -13.96 7.30 0.72
N VAL A 150 -13.40 6.20 1.24
CA VAL A 150 -14.06 4.88 1.26
C VAL A 150 -15.45 4.95 1.92
N SER A 151 -15.60 5.77 2.96
CA SER A 151 -16.90 5.95 3.65
C SER A 151 -18.01 6.55 2.77
N LYS A 152 -17.65 7.18 1.64
CA LYS A 152 -18.58 7.74 0.67
C LYS A 152 -18.88 6.80 -0.49
N VAL A 153 -18.15 5.69 -0.63
CA VAL A 153 -18.38 4.74 -1.71
C VAL A 153 -19.57 3.85 -1.35
N ARG A 154 -20.48 3.65 -2.31
CA ARG A 154 -21.63 2.74 -2.25
C ARG A 154 -21.65 1.87 -3.48
N PHE A 155 -22.11 0.63 -3.34
CA PHE A 155 -22.24 -0.29 -4.46
C PHE A 155 -23.70 -0.59 -4.77
N ARG A 156 -23.99 -0.68 -6.07
CA ARG A 156 -25.28 -1.11 -6.59
C ARG A 156 -25.09 -2.33 -7.48
N LYS A 157 -25.95 -3.34 -7.35
CA LYS A 157 -25.95 -4.48 -8.28
C LYS A 157 -26.60 -4.04 -9.59
N GLU A 158 -25.81 -3.88 -10.65
CA GLU A 158 -26.30 -3.57 -11.99
C GLU A 158 -26.37 -4.83 -12.87
N LYS A 159 -27.43 -4.91 -13.68
CA LYS A 159 -27.61 -5.95 -14.69
C LYS A 159 -26.85 -5.55 -15.96
N ILE A 160 -25.93 -6.39 -16.39
CA ILE A 160 -25.17 -6.22 -17.63
C ILE A 160 -25.62 -7.29 -18.62
N GLU A 161 -26.11 -6.87 -19.78
CA GLU A 161 -26.44 -7.76 -20.88
C GLU A 161 -25.28 -7.84 -21.87
N GLY A 162 -24.74 -9.05 -22.04
CA GLY A 162 -23.72 -9.33 -23.04
C GLY A 162 -24.29 -9.33 -24.46
N LYS A 163 -23.41 -9.17 -25.45
CA LYS A 163 -23.78 -9.24 -26.89
C LYS A 163 -24.41 -10.56 -27.31
N ASN A 164 -24.23 -11.61 -26.51
CA ASN A 164 -24.81 -12.94 -26.70
C ASN A 164 -26.11 -13.17 -25.90
N GLY A 165 -26.70 -12.12 -25.33
CA GLY A 165 -27.91 -12.20 -24.50
C GLY A 165 -27.67 -12.78 -23.09
N LEU A 166 -26.42 -13.13 -22.73
CA LEU A 166 -26.11 -13.55 -21.37
C LEU A 166 -26.21 -12.35 -20.41
N VAL A 167 -26.96 -12.54 -19.35
CA VAL A 167 -27.09 -11.56 -18.27
C VAL A 167 -26.06 -11.89 -17.19
N ARG A 168 -25.30 -10.88 -16.74
CA ARG A 168 -24.47 -10.95 -15.54
C ARG A 168 -24.78 -9.77 -14.64
N TYR A 169 -24.68 -9.97 -13.34
CA TYR A 169 -24.75 -8.88 -12.36
C TYR A 169 -23.33 -8.47 -11.97
N ARG A 170 -23.11 -7.18 -11.77
CA ARG A 170 -21.86 -6.64 -11.25
C ARG A 170 -22.16 -5.53 -10.25
N PHE A 171 -21.31 -5.42 -9.24
CA PHE A 171 -21.28 -4.27 -8.34
C PHE A 171 -20.67 -3.05 -9.01
N VAL A 172 -21.44 -1.97 -9.11
CA VAL A 172 -20.99 -0.71 -9.70
C VAL A 172 -20.80 0.34 -8.60
N PRO A 173 -19.60 0.94 -8.50
CA PRO A 173 -19.28 1.90 -7.46
C PRO A 173 -19.91 3.27 -7.74
N HIS A 174 -20.44 3.86 -6.69
CA HIS A 174 -21.00 5.20 -6.67
C HIS A 174 -20.41 5.99 -5.49
N GLN A 175 -20.22 7.29 -5.65
CA GLN A 175 -19.84 8.19 -4.57
C GLN A 175 -21.05 8.96 -4.06
N LEU A 176 -21.28 8.91 -2.76
CA LEU A 176 -22.24 9.74 -2.06
C LEU A 176 -21.66 11.16 -1.89
N LEU A 177 -22.35 12.15 -2.46
CA LEU A 177 -22.00 13.56 -2.37
C LEU A 177 -22.60 14.20 -1.11
N GLY A 178 -22.08 15.36 -0.70
CA GLY A 178 -22.50 16.04 0.53
C GLY A 178 -23.97 16.50 0.53
N ASN A 179 -24.57 16.64 -0.66
CA ASN A 179 -26.00 16.95 -0.85
C ASN A 179 -26.90 15.70 -0.83
N GLY A 180 -26.34 14.51 -0.53
CA GLY A 180 -27.06 13.23 -0.53
C GLY A 180 -27.26 12.61 -1.91
N SER A 181 -26.83 13.25 -3.00
CA SER A 181 -26.89 12.66 -4.34
C SER A 181 -25.79 11.61 -4.56
N SER A 182 -26.05 10.68 -5.47
CA SER A 182 -25.14 9.57 -5.81
C SER A 182 -24.54 9.80 -7.19
N LEU A 183 -23.21 9.85 -7.27
CA LEU A 183 -22.45 9.99 -8.51
C LEU A 183 -21.87 8.63 -8.90
N ARG A 184 -22.21 8.11 -10.08
CA ARG A 184 -21.58 6.90 -10.60
C ARG A 184 -20.10 7.17 -10.90
N LEU A 185 -19.22 6.32 -10.40
CA LEU A 185 -17.78 6.44 -10.63
C LEU A 185 -17.38 5.73 -11.93
N ASN A 186 -16.50 6.36 -12.70
CA ASN A 186 -16.04 5.82 -13.99
C ASN A 186 -14.95 4.77 -13.77
N GLU A 187 -15.31 3.48 -13.93
CA GLU A 187 -14.42 2.33 -13.74
C GLU A 187 -13.16 2.34 -14.63
N GLU A 188 -13.08 3.16 -15.69
CA GLU A 188 -11.88 3.30 -16.53
C GLU A 188 -10.77 4.13 -15.85
N ILE A 189 -11.13 5.11 -15.02
CA ILE A 189 -10.20 6.02 -14.33
C ILE A 189 -10.21 5.85 -12.81
N TYR A 190 -11.33 5.37 -12.27
CA TYR A 190 -11.50 5.03 -10.86
C TYR A 190 -11.08 3.59 -10.59
N THR A 191 -10.53 3.35 -9.40
CA THR A 191 -10.18 2.03 -8.90
C THR A 191 -10.65 1.88 -7.47
N TYR A 192 -11.41 0.81 -7.22
CA TYR A 192 -11.71 0.31 -5.89
C TYR A 192 -11.10 -1.08 -5.76
N GLU A 193 -10.06 -1.21 -4.95
CA GLU A 193 -9.29 -2.44 -4.80
C GLU A 193 -9.17 -2.78 -3.32
N ALA A 194 -9.93 -3.79 -2.90
CA ALA A 194 -9.96 -4.27 -1.52
C ALA A 194 -8.87 -5.33 -1.28
N LEU A 195 -8.35 -5.38 -0.05
CA LEU A 195 -7.47 -6.46 0.41
C LEU A 195 -8.25 -7.76 0.58
N GLU A 196 -9.39 -7.67 1.27
CA GLU A 196 -10.26 -8.77 1.62
C GLU A 196 -11.70 -8.30 1.53
N THR A 197 -12.59 -9.18 1.06
CA THR A 197 -14.02 -8.94 0.91
C THR A 197 -14.78 -10.21 1.28
N GLU A 198 -16.03 -10.08 1.73
CA GLU A 198 -16.93 -11.23 1.86
C GLU A 198 -17.43 -11.70 0.48
N GLU A 199 -17.92 -12.93 0.38
CA GLU A 199 -18.20 -13.59 -0.92
C GLU A 199 -19.21 -12.87 -1.83
N ASP A 200 -20.26 -12.25 -1.27
CA ASP A 200 -21.28 -11.48 -2.02
C ASP A 200 -21.28 -9.99 -1.61
N ASN A 201 -20.12 -9.48 -1.15
CA ASN A 201 -19.99 -8.12 -0.66
C ASN A 201 -18.77 -7.41 -1.25
N PRO A 202 -18.94 -6.32 -2.02
CA PRO A 202 -17.81 -5.60 -2.62
C PRO A 202 -17.07 -4.70 -1.62
N TYR A 203 -17.56 -4.50 -0.39
CA TYR A 203 -16.88 -3.65 0.58
C TYR A 203 -15.67 -4.35 1.19
N GLY A 204 -14.51 -3.69 1.16
CA GLY A 204 -13.31 -4.25 1.74
C GLY A 204 -13.23 -4.09 3.25
N ILE A 205 -12.71 -5.11 3.93
CA ILE A 205 -12.68 -5.21 5.39
C ILE A 205 -11.47 -4.45 5.94
N PRO A 206 -11.66 -3.44 6.82
CA PRO A 206 -10.54 -2.71 7.42
C PRO A 206 -9.69 -3.62 8.33
N PRO A 207 -8.35 -3.69 8.18
CA PRO A 207 -7.51 -4.63 8.93
C PRO A 207 -7.58 -4.46 10.45
N ALA A 208 -7.74 -3.22 10.93
CA ALA A 208 -7.79 -2.89 12.36
C ALA A 208 -9.21 -2.82 12.93
N ILE A 209 -10.24 -3.31 12.21
CA ILE A 209 -11.63 -3.16 12.65
C ILE A 209 -11.90 -3.88 13.98
N ALA A 210 -11.30 -5.05 14.21
CA ALA A 210 -11.43 -5.82 15.44
C ALA A 210 -10.75 -5.14 16.65
N ALA A 211 -9.73 -4.30 16.41
CA ALA A 211 -8.99 -3.62 17.46
C ALA A 211 -9.70 -2.37 18.03
N ILE A 212 -10.75 -1.86 17.38
CA ILE A 212 -11.44 -0.62 17.79
C ILE A 212 -11.83 -0.66 19.28
N ARG A 213 -12.41 -1.78 19.74
CA ARG A 213 -12.82 -1.93 21.14
C ARG A 213 -11.62 -1.85 22.09
N SER A 214 -10.53 -2.52 21.75
CA SER A 214 -9.28 -2.51 22.54
C SER A 214 -8.65 -1.11 22.59
N MET A 215 -8.68 -0.36 21.49
CA MET A 215 -8.22 1.04 21.46
C MET A 215 -9.01 1.92 22.43
N PHE A 216 -10.35 1.76 22.50
CA PHE A 216 -11.18 2.49 23.47
C PHE A 216 -10.88 2.07 24.91
N SER A 217 -10.72 0.77 25.17
CA SER A 217 -10.34 0.27 26.50
C SER A 217 -9.00 0.81 26.95
N GLN A 218 -8.00 0.88 26.05
CA GLN A 218 -6.69 1.46 26.33
C GLN A 218 -6.80 2.95 26.68
N GLY A 219 -7.56 3.72 25.90
CA GLY A 219 -7.79 5.14 26.16
C GLY A 219 -8.43 5.40 27.53
N ARG A 220 -9.47 4.63 27.87
CA ARG A 220 -10.12 4.71 29.20
C ARG A 220 -9.20 4.26 30.33
N GLY A 221 -8.40 3.22 30.11
CA GLY A 221 -7.39 2.74 31.05
C GLY A 221 -6.37 3.83 31.36
N MET A 222 -5.89 4.52 30.33
CA MET A 222 -4.93 5.62 30.48
C MET A 222 -5.53 6.83 31.19
N GLU A 223 -6.77 7.20 30.88
CA GLU A 223 -7.48 8.28 31.60
C GLU A 223 -7.66 7.94 33.09
N ASN A 224 -7.98 6.68 33.40
CA ASN A 224 -8.09 6.20 34.77
C ASN A 224 -6.72 6.17 35.48
N LEU A 225 -5.65 5.82 34.77
CA LEU A 225 -4.28 5.93 35.27
C LEU A 225 -3.94 7.38 35.57
N GLU A 226 -4.19 8.32 34.66
CA GLU A 226 -3.89 9.74 34.88
C GLU A 226 -4.64 10.29 36.10
N LYS A 227 -5.95 9.97 36.21
CA LYS A 227 -6.76 10.32 37.39
C LYS A 227 -6.21 9.70 38.68
N SER A 228 -5.73 8.47 38.60
CA SER A 228 -5.16 7.75 39.75
C SER A 228 -3.80 8.31 40.11
N THR A 229 -2.89 8.52 39.16
CA THR A 229 -1.56 9.13 39.35
C THR A 229 -1.66 10.54 39.91
N ARG A 230 -2.61 11.36 39.45
CA ARG A 230 -2.87 12.69 40.03
C ARG A 230 -3.28 12.60 41.51
N LYS A 231 -3.98 11.53 41.90
CA LYS A 231 -4.31 11.22 43.30
C LYS A 231 -3.15 10.51 44.03
N TRP A 232 -2.29 9.77 43.33
CA TRP A 232 -1.13 9.02 43.86
C TRP A 232 0.12 9.89 44.06
N GLY A 233 0.21 11.05 43.40
CA GLY A 233 1.19 12.09 43.71
C GLY A 233 1.17 12.56 45.17
N LEU A 234 0.19 12.08 45.95
CA LEU A 234 0.00 12.29 47.39
C LEU A 234 0.38 11.08 48.27
N LEU A 235 1.10 10.11 47.70
CA LEU A 235 1.69 8.93 48.38
C LEU A 235 0.70 7.97 49.04
N GLY A 236 -0.61 8.17 48.93
CA GLY A 236 -1.62 7.36 49.59
C GLY A 236 -2.99 8.03 49.59
N PHE A 237 -4.02 7.34 50.09
CA PHE A 237 -5.28 7.99 50.42
C PHE A 237 -5.24 8.46 51.87
N LEU A 238 -5.53 9.75 52.07
CA LEU A 238 -5.59 10.37 53.39
C LEU A 238 -6.99 10.21 53.95
N SER A 239 -7.11 9.48 55.07
CA SER A 239 -8.31 9.49 55.89
C SER A 239 -8.17 10.61 56.91
N VAL A 240 -9.00 11.66 56.79
CA VAL A 240 -9.00 12.78 57.73
C VAL A 240 -10.27 12.75 58.57
N ILE A 241 -10.11 12.49 59.86
CA ILE A 241 -11.17 12.59 60.85
C ILE A 241 -11.08 13.98 61.46
N LEU A 242 -12.02 14.86 61.11
CA LEU A 242 -12.12 16.21 61.67
C LEU A 242 -12.65 16.18 63.10
N SER A 243 -12.28 17.19 63.88
CA SER A 243 -12.87 17.45 65.18
C SER A 243 -14.40 17.65 65.07
N LYS A 244 -15.13 17.28 66.12
CA LYS A 244 -16.59 17.33 66.16
C LYS A 244 -17.08 18.75 65.86
N PHE A 245 -17.93 18.91 64.84
CA PHE A 245 -18.55 20.18 64.51
C PHE A 245 -19.32 20.73 65.73
N LYS A 246 -18.97 21.95 66.15
CA LYS A 246 -19.65 22.68 67.22
C LYS A 246 -20.32 23.91 66.59
N PRO A 247 -21.67 23.95 66.51
CA PRO A 247 -22.35 25.14 66.02
C PRO A 247 -22.14 26.31 66.99
N GLU A 248 -22.17 27.54 66.47
CA GLU A 248 -22.05 28.73 67.31
C GLU A 248 -23.27 28.86 68.26
N PRO A 249 -23.08 29.44 69.46
CA PRO A 249 -24.17 29.64 70.40
C PRO A 249 -25.29 30.48 69.76
N GLY A 250 -26.52 29.93 69.69
CA GLY A 250 -27.69 30.60 69.11
C GLY A 250 -28.15 30.10 67.72
N THR A 251 -27.52 29.05 67.19
CA THR A 251 -27.86 28.50 65.86
C THR A 251 -29.11 27.61 65.89
N ASP A 252 -30.02 27.77 64.93
CA ASP A 252 -31.25 26.95 64.81
C ASP A 252 -30.93 25.46 64.56
N LEU A 253 -31.43 24.60 65.44
CA LEU A 253 -31.21 23.14 65.45
C LEU A 253 -31.66 22.46 64.15
N LYS A 254 -32.60 23.07 63.40
CA LYS A 254 -33.15 22.51 62.16
C LYS A 254 -32.16 22.53 60.98
N ASN A 255 -31.15 23.42 60.99
CA ASN A 255 -30.19 23.58 59.88
C ASN A 255 -28.79 23.05 60.19
N ILE A 256 -28.60 22.38 61.34
CA ILE A 256 -27.29 21.90 61.78
C ILE A 256 -26.67 20.90 60.80
N SER A 257 -27.46 20.03 60.16
CA SER A 257 -26.92 19.07 59.17
C SER A 257 -26.32 19.78 57.96
N ASN A 258 -26.98 20.81 57.46
CA ASN A 258 -26.52 21.58 56.30
C ASN A 258 -25.25 22.37 56.64
N LEU A 259 -25.20 22.97 57.83
CA LEU A 259 -24.00 23.66 58.32
C LEU A 259 -22.82 22.70 58.53
N GLN A 260 -23.08 21.49 59.01
CA GLN A 260 -22.08 20.44 59.15
C GLN A 260 -21.56 19.96 57.77
N GLU A 261 -22.46 19.78 56.79
CA GLU A 261 -22.08 19.39 55.43
C GLU A 261 -21.27 20.50 54.73
N GLU A 262 -21.66 21.76 54.89
CA GLU A 262 -20.88 22.89 54.39
C GLU A 262 -19.51 22.99 55.06
N HIS A 263 -19.44 22.78 56.37
CA HIS A 263 -18.18 22.76 57.10
C HIS A 263 -17.26 21.63 56.60
N LEU A 264 -17.82 20.44 56.36
CA LEU A 264 -17.09 19.30 55.78
C LEU A 264 -16.58 19.63 54.37
N LYS A 265 -17.43 20.20 53.49
CA LYS A 265 -17.04 20.59 52.13
C LYS A 265 -15.95 21.68 52.12
N LYS A 266 -16.07 22.71 52.97
CA LYS A 266 -15.07 23.77 53.11
C LYS A 266 -13.75 23.25 53.66
N SER A 267 -13.81 22.35 54.65
CA SER A 267 -12.63 21.73 55.24
C SER A 267 -11.92 20.79 54.26
N ALA A 268 -12.67 19.97 53.51
CA ALA A 268 -12.12 19.11 52.46
C ALA A 268 -11.38 19.91 51.39
N LYS A 269 -11.96 21.02 50.90
CA LYS A 269 -11.28 21.91 49.93
C LYS A 269 -10.02 22.57 50.50
N LYS A 270 -10.03 22.97 51.77
CA LYS A 270 -8.84 23.53 52.44
C LYS A 270 -7.74 22.48 52.57
N ILE A 271 -8.11 21.26 52.96
CA ILE A 271 -7.19 20.12 53.07
C ILE A 271 -6.58 19.78 51.69
N GLU A 272 -7.40 19.71 50.63
CA GLU A 272 -6.94 19.49 49.26
C GLU A 272 -5.88 20.54 48.84
N LYS A 273 -6.15 21.83 49.09
CA LYS A 273 -5.21 22.92 48.78
C LYS A 273 -3.95 22.89 49.65
N SER A 274 -4.09 22.57 50.94
CA SER A 274 -2.98 22.40 51.88
C SER A 274 -2.05 21.27 51.45
N ILE A 275 -2.63 20.17 50.99
CA ILE A 275 -1.94 19.02 50.45
C ILE A 275 -1.15 19.38 49.18
N GLU A 276 -1.75 20.10 48.23
CA GLU A 276 -1.06 20.61 47.03
C GLU A 276 0.14 21.52 47.37
N SER A 277 0.02 22.29 48.46
CA SER A 277 1.09 23.18 48.95
C SER A 277 2.18 22.50 49.79
N GLY A 278 2.00 21.21 50.13
CA GLY A 278 2.93 20.45 50.99
C GLY A 278 2.85 20.79 52.48
N LEU A 279 1.90 21.62 52.92
CA LEU A 279 1.71 22.04 54.32
C LEU A 279 0.28 21.71 54.79
N LEU A 280 0.17 20.73 55.68
CA LEU A 280 -1.09 20.32 56.28
C LEU A 280 -1.25 20.94 57.68
N VAL A 281 -2.32 21.72 57.87
CA VAL A 281 -2.65 22.36 59.16
C VAL A 281 -4.00 21.84 59.63
N GLY A 282 -4.02 21.12 60.74
CA GLY A 282 -5.23 20.61 61.38
C GLY A 282 -5.50 21.30 62.72
N SER A 283 -6.77 21.35 63.14
CA SER A 283 -7.15 21.75 64.49
C SER A 283 -6.90 20.60 65.48
N ASP A 284 -6.77 20.91 66.77
CA ASP A 284 -6.65 19.92 67.83
C ASP A 284 -7.77 18.86 67.75
N GLY A 285 -7.39 17.57 67.84
CA GLY A 285 -8.28 16.42 67.63
C GLY A 285 -8.46 15.94 66.18
N THR A 286 -7.82 16.57 65.19
CA THR A 286 -7.83 16.07 63.79
C THR A 286 -6.88 14.88 63.66
N LYS A 287 -7.39 13.71 63.26
CA LYS A 287 -6.55 12.54 62.94
C LYS A 287 -6.38 12.42 61.44
N ILE A 288 -5.14 12.21 61.02
CA ILE A 288 -4.77 12.04 59.62
C ILE A 288 -4.06 10.71 59.51
N ASP A 289 -4.72 9.73 58.88
CA ASP A 289 -4.12 8.45 58.56
C ASP A 289 -3.75 8.43 57.09
N HIS A 290 -2.47 8.14 56.82
CA HIS A 290 -1.95 7.96 55.48
C HIS A 290 -1.93 6.48 55.15
N HIS A 291 -2.73 6.07 54.18
CA HIS A 291 -2.68 4.72 53.65
C HIS A 291 -1.89 4.71 52.36
N SER A 292 -0.62 4.31 52.46
CA SER A 292 0.21 4.10 51.28
C SER A 292 -0.35 2.95 50.44
N ILE A 293 -0.43 3.18 49.13
CA ILE A 293 -0.70 2.10 48.18
C ILE A 293 0.67 1.47 47.89
N THR A 294 0.95 0.33 48.52
CA THR A 294 2.19 -0.43 48.26
C THR A 294 2.21 -0.99 46.84
N SER A 295 3.42 -1.20 46.30
CA SER A 295 3.70 -1.70 44.94
C SER A 295 2.95 -2.99 44.56
N GLU A 296 2.62 -3.84 45.54
CA GLU A 296 1.87 -5.10 45.33
C GLU A 296 0.45 -4.90 44.79
N LYS A 297 -0.20 -3.75 45.04
CA LYS A 297 -1.52 -3.43 44.45
C LYS A 297 -1.41 -2.73 43.09
N SER A 298 -0.22 -2.26 42.72
CA SER A 298 0.03 -1.60 41.43
C SER A 298 0.33 -2.58 40.29
N SER A 299 0.73 -3.82 40.60
CA SER A 299 1.00 -4.88 39.61
C SER A 299 -0.23 -5.25 38.79
N GLY A 300 -1.40 -5.40 39.44
CA GLY A 300 -2.63 -5.78 38.73
C GLY A 300 -3.07 -4.77 37.65
N MET A 301 -2.68 -3.50 37.77
CA MET A 301 -2.96 -2.51 36.74
C MET A 301 -2.06 -2.67 35.50
N LYS A 302 -0.79 -3.04 35.72
CA LYS A 302 0.13 -3.37 34.63
C LYS A 302 -0.39 -4.57 33.85
N ASP A 303 -0.83 -5.62 34.55
CA ASP A 303 -1.33 -6.85 33.93
C ASP A 303 -2.59 -6.59 33.09
N VAL A 304 -3.52 -5.76 33.60
CA VAL A 304 -4.72 -5.36 32.85
C VAL A 304 -4.37 -4.57 31.59
N MET A 305 -3.43 -3.62 31.69
CA MET A 305 -3.00 -2.85 30.52
C MET A 305 -2.27 -3.72 29.50
N GLU A 306 -1.47 -4.69 29.94
CA GLU A 306 -0.80 -5.64 29.06
C GLU A 306 -1.80 -6.51 28.30
N ILE A 307 -2.86 -7.01 28.94
CA ILE A 307 -3.93 -7.75 28.26
C ILE A 307 -4.63 -6.87 27.20
N ILE A 308 -4.89 -5.60 27.52
CA ILE A 308 -5.50 -4.66 26.57
C ILE A 308 -4.57 -4.44 25.37
N GLU A 309 -3.27 -4.27 25.60
CA GLU A 309 -2.27 -4.11 24.55
C GLU A 309 -2.12 -5.34 23.67
N GLN A 310 -2.15 -6.54 24.27
CA GLN A 310 -2.15 -7.80 23.53
C GLN A 310 -3.39 -7.93 22.62
N GLN A 311 -4.58 -7.64 23.14
CA GLN A 311 -5.82 -7.65 22.34
C GLN A 311 -5.83 -6.59 21.25
N LEU A 312 -5.23 -5.42 21.51
CA LEU A 312 -5.04 -4.36 20.52
C LEU A 312 -4.11 -4.84 19.39
N CYS A 313 -2.98 -5.43 19.74
CA CYS A 313 -2.00 -5.99 18.81
C CYS A 313 -2.60 -7.11 17.95
N SER A 314 -3.28 -8.08 18.58
CA SER A 314 -3.99 -9.15 17.86
C SER A 314 -5.06 -8.61 16.92
N GLY A 315 -5.85 -7.62 17.36
CA GLY A 315 -6.89 -7.02 16.52
C GLY A 315 -6.36 -6.12 15.39
N MET A 316 -5.09 -5.73 15.44
CA MET A 316 -4.38 -5.01 14.38
C MET A 316 -3.47 -5.93 13.54
N ASP A 317 -3.44 -7.22 13.87
CA ASP A 317 -2.59 -8.24 13.29
C ASP A 317 -1.09 -7.88 13.30
N ILE A 318 -0.62 -7.29 14.40
CA ILE A 318 0.79 -6.94 14.63
C ILE A 318 1.29 -7.55 15.94
N ASP A 319 2.54 -8.00 15.96
CA ASP A 319 3.19 -8.45 17.18
C ASP A 319 3.64 -7.28 18.07
N MET A 320 3.53 -7.44 19.39
CA MET A 320 4.01 -6.45 20.36
C MET A 320 5.51 -6.16 20.24
N PHE A 321 6.30 -7.16 19.80
CA PHE A 321 7.72 -6.96 19.49
C PHE A 321 7.90 -5.86 18.45
N MET A 322 7.07 -5.87 17.40
CA MET A 322 7.13 -4.83 16.38
C MET A 322 6.87 -3.48 17.01
N LEU A 323 5.95 -3.35 17.97
CA LEU A 323 5.68 -2.11 18.72
C LEU A 323 6.81 -1.68 19.69
N GLY A 324 7.83 -2.52 19.91
CA GLY A 324 8.93 -2.24 20.83
C GLY A 324 8.64 -2.62 22.27
N ARG A 325 7.63 -3.47 22.50
CA ARG A 325 7.25 -4.01 23.82
C ARG A 325 7.36 -5.54 23.81
N PRO A 326 8.57 -6.09 23.72
CA PRO A 326 8.74 -7.54 23.67
C PRO A 326 8.33 -8.21 24.99
N THR A 327 7.48 -9.23 24.94
CA THR A 327 7.27 -10.16 26.06
C THR A 327 8.32 -11.28 26.10
N ALA A 328 8.97 -11.56 24.97
CA ALA A 328 10.09 -12.48 24.84
C ALA A 328 11.20 -11.84 23.99
N VAL A 329 12.46 -11.99 24.42
CA VAL A 329 13.61 -11.20 23.91
C VAL A 329 14.61 -12.04 23.10
N THR A 330 14.15 -13.05 22.37
CA THR A 330 15.06 -13.86 21.54
C THR A 330 15.22 -13.26 20.14
N GLU A 331 16.46 -13.26 19.63
CA GLU A 331 16.77 -12.80 18.28
C GLU A 331 15.97 -13.58 17.21
N THR A 332 15.81 -14.89 17.42
CA THR A 332 15.02 -15.76 16.55
C THR A 332 13.56 -15.30 16.44
N TYR A 333 12.93 -14.96 17.57
CA TYR A 333 11.56 -14.46 17.59
C TYR A 333 11.42 -13.14 16.84
N ALA A 334 12.38 -12.22 17.06
CA ALA A 334 12.43 -10.93 16.36
C ALA A 334 12.54 -11.10 14.84
N LYS A 335 13.41 -12.01 14.38
CA LYS A 335 13.60 -12.31 12.95
C LYS A 335 12.33 -12.89 12.31
N ILE A 336 11.73 -13.90 12.94
CA ILE A 336 10.50 -14.55 12.42
C ILE A 336 9.35 -13.54 12.35
N THR A 337 9.13 -12.80 13.43
CA THR A 337 8.07 -11.78 13.53
C THR A 337 8.23 -10.72 12.45
N SER A 338 9.45 -10.21 12.26
CA SER A 338 9.72 -9.19 11.25
C SER A 338 9.52 -9.73 9.83
N LYS A 339 9.90 -11.00 9.57
CA LYS A 339 9.65 -11.65 8.28
C LYS A 339 8.16 -11.83 8.00
N LEU A 340 7.38 -12.30 8.98
CA LEU A 340 5.93 -12.42 8.85
C LEU A 340 5.28 -11.07 8.57
N PHE A 341 5.71 -10.00 9.26
CA PHE A 341 5.23 -8.64 9.02
C PHE A 341 5.52 -8.17 7.58
N LEU A 342 6.73 -8.42 7.07
CA LEU A 342 7.08 -8.08 5.69
C LEU A 342 6.25 -8.86 4.66
N MET A 343 6.07 -10.17 4.86
CA MET A 343 5.26 -11.02 3.98
C MET A 343 3.79 -10.56 3.94
N LYS A 344 3.17 -10.30 5.11
CA LYS A 344 1.80 -9.74 5.16
C LYS A 344 1.71 -8.39 4.46
N GLY A 345 2.74 -7.58 4.61
CA GLY A 345 2.84 -6.29 3.96
C GLY A 345 2.89 -6.33 2.43
N GLU A 346 3.31 -7.44 1.81
CA GLU A 346 3.25 -7.62 0.35
C GLU A 346 1.80 -7.53 -0.17
N ASN A 347 0.84 -8.08 0.58
CA ASN A 347 -0.58 -7.99 0.24
C ASN A 347 -1.09 -6.53 0.28
N ILE A 348 -0.69 -5.77 1.31
CA ILE A 348 -1.04 -4.34 1.45
C ILE A 348 -0.56 -3.51 0.26
N ARG A 349 0.54 -3.94 -0.38
CA ARG A 349 1.11 -3.25 -1.53
C ARG A 349 0.37 -3.51 -2.85
N HIS A 350 -0.38 -4.61 -2.96
CA HIS A 350 -1.03 -5.00 -4.22
C HIS A 350 -2.01 -3.96 -4.75
N PRO A 351 -2.91 -3.37 -3.93
CA PRO A 351 -3.83 -2.34 -4.43
C PRO A 351 -3.12 -1.12 -5.01
N THR A 352 -2.09 -0.63 -4.31
CA THR A 352 -1.29 0.52 -4.75
C THR A 352 -0.60 0.24 -6.08
N LYS A 353 -0.03 -0.95 -6.25
CA LYS A 353 0.59 -1.37 -7.50
C LYS A 353 -0.42 -1.35 -8.66
N ARG A 354 -1.56 -2.01 -8.51
CA ARG A 354 -2.58 -2.12 -9.57
C ARG A 354 -3.09 -0.76 -10.00
N PHE A 355 -3.37 0.12 -9.04
CA PHE A 355 -3.80 1.48 -9.31
C PHE A 355 -2.74 2.29 -10.07
N LEU A 356 -1.48 2.23 -9.65
CA LEU A 356 -0.40 2.98 -10.32
C LEU A 356 -0.09 2.42 -11.72
N GLU A 357 -0.11 1.09 -11.92
CA GLU A 357 0.02 0.49 -13.26
C GLU A 357 -1.08 1.01 -14.20
N LYS A 358 -2.33 1.03 -13.75
CA LYS A 358 -3.47 1.55 -14.51
C LYS A 358 -3.33 3.04 -14.80
N THR A 359 -2.99 3.82 -13.79
CA THR A 359 -2.86 5.29 -13.86
C THR A 359 -1.74 5.70 -14.81
N LEU A 360 -0.54 5.13 -14.65
CA LEU A 360 0.61 5.46 -15.49
C LEU A 360 0.47 4.90 -16.90
N THR A 361 -0.22 3.76 -17.06
CA THR A 361 -0.59 3.28 -18.41
C THR A 361 -1.45 4.31 -19.13
N LEU A 362 -2.45 4.87 -18.45
CA LEU A 362 -3.30 5.90 -19.03
C LEU A 362 -2.51 7.19 -19.30
N HIS A 363 -1.72 7.66 -18.33
CA HIS A 363 -0.85 8.83 -18.46
C HIS A 363 0.06 8.76 -19.69
N LEU A 364 0.83 7.67 -19.84
CA LEU A 364 1.74 7.48 -20.97
C LEU A 364 0.98 7.40 -22.30
N ARG A 365 -0.21 6.80 -22.33
CA ARG A 365 -1.02 6.75 -23.55
C ARG A 365 -1.55 8.12 -23.96
N LEU A 366 -1.97 8.96 -23.01
CA LEU A 366 -2.39 10.33 -23.28
C LEU A 366 -1.23 11.17 -23.82
N LYS A 367 -0.01 10.95 -23.31
CA LYS A 367 1.23 11.54 -23.83
C LYS A 367 1.67 10.99 -25.19
N GLY A 368 0.99 9.99 -25.73
CA GLY A 368 1.23 9.44 -27.08
C GLY A 368 2.22 8.27 -27.15
N TYR A 369 2.68 7.74 -26.02
CA TYR A 369 3.55 6.56 -26.01
C TYR A 369 2.80 5.31 -26.48
N ARG A 370 3.44 4.54 -27.36
CA ARG A 370 2.90 3.27 -27.89
C ARG A 370 3.65 2.09 -27.30
N PHE A 371 2.94 1.28 -26.52
CA PHE A 371 3.47 0.09 -25.87
C PHE A 371 2.35 -0.92 -25.63
N LYS A 372 2.71 -2.18 -25.42
CA LYS A 372 1.75 -3.27 -25.18
C LYS A 372 1.29 -3.30 -23.73
N ARG A 373 2.22 -3.21 -22.79
CA ARG A 373 1.95 -3.33 -21.35
C ARG A 373 3.01 -2.57 -20.54
N LEU A 374 2.56 -1.92 -19.47
CA LEU A 374 3.41 -1.40 -18.40
C LEU A 374 3.26 -2.32 -17.19
N LYS A 375 4.36 -2.75 -16.59
CA LYS A 375 4.39 -3.61 -15.41
C LYS A 375 5.22 -2.96 -14.33
N ALA A 376 4.69 -2.93 -13.11
CA ALA A 376 5.38 -2.56 -11.90
C ALA A 376 5.86 -3.80 -11.15
N SER A 377 7.04 -3.70 -10.57
CA SER A 377 7.51 -4.59 -9.51
C SER A 377 7.98 -3.74 -8.34
N TRP A 378 7.67 -4.16 -7.11
CA TRP A 378 8.25 -3.52 -5.94
C TRP A 378 9.73 -3.83 -5.90
N GLN A 379 10.56 -2.83 -5.59
CA GLN A 379 11.97 -3.10 -5.38
C GLN A 379 12.14 -3.95 -4.12
N LYS A 380 13.25 -4.69 -4.04
CA LYS A 380 13.58 -5.48 -2.86
C LYS A 380 13.67 -4.55 -1.65
N GLY A 381 13.00 -4.92 -0.57
CA GLY A 381 13.06 -4.17 0.68
C GLY A 381 14.44 -4.24 1.32
N VAL A 382 14.63 -3.44 2.38
CA VAL A 382 15.84 -3.49 3.20
C VAL A 382 15.92 -4.86 3.86
N SER A 383 17.02 -5.57 3.62
CA SER A 383 17.28 -6.86 4.26
C SER A 383 17.45 -6.66 5.76
N LEU A 384 16.76 -7.48 6.55
CA LEU A 384 16.93 -7.55 7.99
C LEU A 384 18.20 -8.33 8.37
N ASN A 385 18.75 -9.14 7.46
CA ASN A 385 19.99 -9.88 7.66
C ASN A 385 20.83 -9.88 6.36
N PRO A 386 21.63 -8.81 6.14
CA PRO A 386 22.42 -8.67 4.92
C PRO A 386 23.40 -9.82 4.68
N GLU A 387 23.87 -10.48 5.73
CA GLU A 387 24.80 -11.61 5.64
C GLU A 387 24.11 -12.90 5.16
N GLU A 388 22.94 -13.23 5.72
CA GLU A 388 22.12 -14.35 5.21
C GLU A 388 21.65 -14.08 3.78
N ASP A 389 21.27 -12.84 3.44
CA ASP A 389 20.89 -12.50 2.08
C ASP A 389 22.08 -12.55 1.12
N ALA A 390 23.29 -12.19 1.57
CA ALA A 390 24.50 -12.34 0.78
C ALA A 390 24.86 -13.82 0.59
N LEU A 391 24.69 -14.64 1.63
CA LEU A 391 24.87 -16.08 1.54
C LEU A 391 23.84 -16.71 0.60
N ALA A 392 22.56 -16.38 0.74
CA ALA A 392 21.50 -16.83 -0.14
C ALA A 392 21.70 -16.38 -1.59
N ARG A 393 22.21 -15.15 -1.82
CA ARG A 393 22.63 -14.71 -3.15
C ARG A 393 23.78 -15.54 -3.68
N LYS A 394 24.83 -15.79 -2.88
CA LYS A 394 25.93 -16.67 -3.27
C LYS A 394 25.44 -18.07 -3.59
N THR A 395 24.58 -18.65 -2.76
CA THR A 395 24.01 -19.99 -2.99
C THR A 395 23.12 -20.01 -4.23
N ASN A 396 22.34 -18.96 -4.50
CA ASN A 396 21.55 -18.86 -5.73
C ASN A 396 22.44 -18.68 -6.96
N GLU A 397 23.48 -17.84 -6.89
CA GLU A 397 24.47 -17.67 -7.96
C GLU A 397 25.27 -18.97 -8.19
N GLU A 398 25.58 -19.71 -7.14
CA GLU A 398 26.20 -21.04 -7.21
C GLU A 398 25.23 -22.06 -7.80
N ALA A 399 23.95 -22.02 -7.45
CA ALA A 399 22.92 -22.87 -8.03
C ALA A 399 22.69 -22.55 -9.52
N ASP A 400 22.68 -21.28 -9.91
CA ASP A 400 22.57 -20.83 -11.29
C ASP A 400 23.81 -21.22 -12.10
N LYS A 401 25.01 -21.11 -11.52
CA LYS A 401 26.25 -21.62 -12.11
C LYS A 401 26.20 -23.13 -12.30
N LEU A 402 25.81 -23.88 -11.26
CA LEU A 402 25.72 -25.34 -11.32
C LEU A 402 24.65 -25.79 -12.33
N HIS A 403 23.54 -25.06 -12.42
CA HIS A 403 22.53 -25.26 -13.47
C HIS A 403 23.12 -25.01 -14.86
N THR A 404 23.83 -23.89 -15.05
CA THR A 404 24.52 -23.55 -16.30
C THR A 404 25.55 -24.62 -16.69
N ASP A 405 26.40 -25.03 -15.76
CA ASP A 405 27.43 -26.05 -15.96
C ASP A 405 26.82 -27.41 -16.28
N ARG A 406 25.71 -27.78 -15.62
CA ARG A 406 24.96 -28.98 -15.96
C ARG A 406 24.42 -28.92 -17.39
N LEU A 407 23.86 -27.78 -17.81
CA LEU A 407 23.35 -27.64 -19.17
C LEU A 407 24.47 -27.70 -20.22
N ILE A 408 25.61 -27.05 -19.94
CA ILE A 408 26.82 -27.15 -20.77
C ILE A 408 27.31 -28.60 -20.85
N THR A 409 27.29 -29.33 -19.72
CA THR A 409 27.67 -30.76 -19.68
C THR A 409 26.74 -31.62 -20.53
N LEU A 410 25.43 -31.43 -20.40
CA LEU A 410 24.43 -32.14 -21.21
C LEU A 410 24.56 -31.82 -22.71
N TYR A 411 24.97 -30.61 -23.06
CA TYR A 411 25.30 -30.24 -24.43
C TYR A 411 26.55 -30.97 -24.94
N HIS A 412 27.63 -31.00 -24.14
CA HIS A 412 28.86 -31.71 -24.49
C HIS A 412 28.67 -33.24 -24.60
N GLU A 413 27.80 -33.82 -23.77
CA GLU A 413 27.42 -35.24 -23.82
C GLU A 413 26.46 -35.55 -25.00
N GLY A 414 26.00 -34.53 -25.74
CA GLY A 414 25.12 -34.68 -26.89
C GLY A 414 23.67 -35.01 -26.53
N VAL A 415 23.26 -34.78 -25.27
CA VAL A 415 21.90 -35.03 -24.78
C VAL A 415 20.94 -33.92 -25.19
N ILE A 416 21.42 -32.67 -25.24
CA ILE A 416 20.66 -31.49 -25.68
C ILE A 416 21.38 -30.79 -26.83
N ASP A 417 20.63 -30.16 -27.74
CA ASP A 417 21.22 -29.34 -28.80
C ASP A 417 21.56 -27.92 -28.31
N LEU A 418 22.35 -27.18 -29.09
CA LEU A 418 22.78 -25.82 -28.75
C LEU A 418 21.58 -24.85 -28.64
N ASP A 419 20.56 -24.98 -29.50
CA ASP A 419 19.35 -24.16 -29.47
C ASP A 419 18.45 -24.49 -28.26
N GLU A 420 18.43 -25.73 -27.78
CA GLU A 420 17.78 -26.14 -26.52
C GLU A 420 18.51 -25.58 -25.30
N LEU A 421 19.85 -25.61 -25.31
CA LEU A 421 20.68 -24.94 -24.30
C LEU A 421 20.37 -23.43 -24.24
N ALA A 422 20.29 -22.77 -25.40
CA ALA A 422 19.96 -21.34 -25.49
C ALA A 422 18.56 -21.03 -24.94
N LYS A 423 17.55 -21.86 -25.27
CA LYS A 423 16.19 -21.72 -24.74
C LYS A 423 16.12 -21.89 -23.24
N GLN A 424 16.86 -22.85 -22.68
CA GLN A 424 16.90 -23.06 -21.23
C GLN A 424 17.63 -21.93 -20.49
N HIS A 425 18.51 -21.20 -21.17
CA HIS A 425 19.09 -19.94 -20.68
C HIS A 425 18.26 -18.69 -20.98
N GLY A 426 17.05 -18.84 -21.52
CA GLY A 426 16.12 -17.73 -21.79
C GLY A 426 16.35 -17.00 -23.12
N TYR A 427 17.16 -17.54 -24.02
CA TYR A 427 17.39 -17.02 -25.37
C TYR A 427 16.54 -17.77 -26.40
N GLU A 428 16.06 -17.10 -27.46
CA GLU A 428 15.18 -17.76 -28.43
C GLU A 428 15.87 -18.84 -29.30
N LYS A 429 17.17 -18.67 -29.60
CA LYS A 429 18.06 -19.62 -30.33
C LYS A 429 19.53 -19.36 -30.00
N ALA A 430 20.41 -20.35 -30.19
CA ALA A 430 21.85 -20.21 -29.94
C ALA A 430 22.59 -19.43 -31.03
N ALA A 431 22.14 -19.58 -32.28
CA ALA A 431 22.64 -18.80 -33.40
C ALA A 431 21.57 -17.80 -33.84
N GLY A 432 21.64 -16.59 -33.28
CA GLY A 432 20.99 -15.42 -33.88
C GLY A 432 21.55 -15.21 -35.29
N THR A 433 20.67 -15.15 -36.29
CA THR A 433 21.07 -15.02 -37.69
C THR A 433 21.78 -13.69 -37.92
N ARG A 434 23.05 -13.75 -38.35
CA ARG A 434 23.83 -12.63 -38.87
C ARG A 434 23.04 -11.86 -39.94
N PHE A 435 23.14 -10.53 -39.90
CA PHE A 435 22.64 -9.54 -40.87
C PHE A 435 22.23 -10.12 -42.24
N SER A 436 20.93 -10.05 -42.54
CA SER A 436 20.43 -10.38 -43.88
C SER A 436 21.03 -9.42 -44.91
N LYS A 437 21.16 -9.83 -46.19
CA LYS A 437 21.53 -8.94 -47.31
C LYS A 437 20.74 -7.62 -47.31
N ASN A 438 19.50 -7.68 -46.83
CA ASN A 438 18.62 -6.51 -46.70
C ASN A 438 19.03 -5.59 -45.53
N ALA A 439 19.48 -6.15 -44.41
CA ALA A 439 19.98 -5.38 -43.26
C ALA A 439 21.36 -4.76 -43.55
N LEU A 440 22.26 -5.49 -44.21
CA LEU A 440 23.57 -4.96 -44.61
C LEU A 440 23.44 -3.89 -45.69
N GLY A 441 22.54 -4.09 -46.67
CA GLY A 441 22.20 -3.07 -47.67
C GLY A 441 21.47 -1.85 -47.08
N ALA A 442 20.72 -2.02 -45.99
CA ALA A 442 20.13 -0.89 -45.26
C ALA A 442 21.18 -0.09 -44.48
N ILE A 443 22.15 -0.75 -43.87
CA ILE A 443 23.27 -0.11 -43.17
C ILE A 443 24.19 0.64 -44.14
N LEU A 444 24.53 0.05 -45.29
CA LEU A 444 25.36 0.69 -46.31
C LEU A 444 24.68 1.92 -46.92
N ARG A 445 23.36 1.85 -47.16
CA ARG A 445 22.55 3.02 -47.54
C ARG A 445 22.52 4.10 -46.46
N GLY A 446 22.48 3.70 -45.18
CA GLY A 446 22.57 4.61 -44.03
C GLY A 446 23.93 5.29 -43.88
N LEU A 447 25.00 4.71 -44.45
CA LEU A 447 26.36 5.24 -44.47
C LEU A 447 26.72 5.96 -45.79
N GLY A 448 25.75 6.13 -46.70
CA GLY A 448 25.93 6.82 -47.98
C GLY A 448 26.69 6.02 -49.05
N ILE A 449 26.87 4.71 -48.86
CA ILE A 449 27.61 3.83 -49.77
C ILE A 449 26.59 3.09 -50.65
N ASP A 450 26.75 3.17 -51.98
CA ASP A 450 25.84 2.51 -52.93
C ASP A 450 26.00 0.97 -52.87
N PRO A 451 24.98 0.23 -52.41
CA PRO A 451 25.05 -1.23 -52.30
C PRO A 451 25.07 -1.95 -53.66
N LEU A 452 24.87 -1.24 -54.78
CA LEU A 452 24.92 -1.78 -56.13
C LEU A 452 26.29 -1.62 -56.81
N SER A 453 27.25 -0.94 -56.18
CA SER A 453 28.61 -0.80 -56.71
C SER A 453 29.32 -2.16 -56.82
N GLN A 454 30.17 -2.30 -57.83
CA GLN A 454 30.85 -3.56 -58.11
C GLN A 454 31.82 -3.95 -56.98
N GLU A 455 32.49 -2.97 -56.38
CA GLU A 455 33.42 -3.16 -55.25
C GLU A 455 32.71 -3.69 -53.98
N VAL A 456 31.49 -3.22 -53.72
CA VAL A 456 30.69 -3.68 -52.56
C VAL A 456 30.17 -5.10 -52.80
N LYS A 457 29.80 -5.45 -54.03
CA LYS A 457 29.41 -6.82 -54.41
C LYS A 457 30.57 -7.79 -54.24
N ASP A 458 31.78 -7.38 -54.62
CA ASP A 458 32.99 -8.20 -54.47
C ASP A 458 33.38 -8.38 -53.00
N LEU A 459 33.21 -7.36 -52.16
CA LEU A 459 33.42 -7.46 -50.72
C LEU A 459 32.43 -8.44 -50.05
N VAL A 460 31.15 -8.37 -50.44
CA VAL A 460 30.09 -9.26 -49.95
C VAL A 460 30.32 -10.71 -50.40
N ASN A 461 30.76 -10.92 -51.64
CA ASN A 461 31.09 -12.23 -52.17
C ASN A 461 32.33 -12.84 -51.48
N THR A 462 33.35 -12.02 -51.20
CA THR A 462 34.57 -12.45 -50.48
C THR A 462 34.25 -12.88 -49.04
N TYR A 463 33.34 -12.18 -48.37
CA TYR A 463 32.83 -12.56 -47.04
C TYR A 463 32.03 -13.87 -47.07
N GLU A 464 31.18 -14.08 -48.08
CA GLU A 464 30.44 -15.34 -48.25
C GLU A 464 31.38 -16.54 -48.53
N HIS A 465 32.43 -16.35 -49.31
CA HIS A 465 33.41 -17.41 -49.60
C HIS A 465 34.20 -17.83 -48.35
N ARG A 466 34.65 -16.88 -47.51
CA ARG A 466 35.25 -17.21 -46.20
C ARG A 466 34.28 -17.92 -45.27
N PHE A 467 33.02 -17.51 -45.24
CA PHE A 467 32.02 -18.09 -44.34
C PHE A 467 31.62 -19.52 -44.76
N LYS A 468 31.53 -19.80 -46.07
CA LYS A 468 31.30 -21.15 -46.61
C LYS A 468 32.51 -22.07 -46.43
N ARG A 469 33.74 -21.54 -46.39
CA ARG A 469 34.96 -22.31 -46.09
C ARG A 469 34.99 -22.74 -44.62
N ASN A 470 34.71 -21.82 -43.69
CA ASN A 470 34.63 -22.15 -42.26
C ASN A 470 33.50 -23.13 -41.90
N LYS A 471 32.40 -23.15 -42.67
CA LYS A 471 31.34 -24.17 -42.54
C LYS A 471 31.73 -25.56 -43.06
N ARG A 472 32.74 -25.67 -43.93
CA ARG A 472 33.26 -26.96 -44.44
C ARG A 472 34.37 -27.50 -43.55
N ASP A 473 35.18 -26.65 -42.94
CA ASP A 473 36.27 -27.06 -42.05
C ASP A 473 35.78 -27.52 -40.66
N SER A 474 34.56 -27.16 -40.25
CA SER A 474 33.92 -27.70 -39.05
C SER A 474 33.32 -29.11 -39.24
N GLY A 475 33.56 -29.77 -40.38
CA GLY A 475 32.96 -31.06 -40.76
C GLY A 475 33.96 -32.19 -41.06
N ARG A 476 35.27 -32.00 -40.90
CA ARG A 476 36.28 -33.06 -41.00
C ARG A 476 37.23 -32.99 -39.81
N GLY A 477 37.07 -33.91 -38.87
CA GLY A 477 38.14 -34.24 -37.94
C GLY A 477 39.24 -34.95 -38.70
N SER A 478 40.43 -34.35 -38.71
CA SER A 478 41.70 -35.04 -38.94
C SER A 478 42.79 -34.16 -38.32
N GLU A 479 43.46 -34.70 -37.32
CA GLU A 479 44.63 -34.15 -36.63
C GLU A 479 45.68 -33.62 -37.62
N PRO A 480 46.38 -32.52 -37.33
CA PRO A 480 47.66 -32.26 -37.95
C PRO A 480 48.77 -32.95 -37.14
N ASP A 481 49.43 -33.87 -37.83
CA ASP A 481 50.66 -34.55 -37.48
C ASP A 481 51.80 -33.55 -37.20
N LEU A 482 52.56 -33.80 -36.15
CA LEU A 482 53.76 -33.04 -35.79
C LEU A 482 54.90 -33.45 -36.72
N SER A 483 55.24 -32.62 -37.69
CA SER A 483 56.58 -32.62 -38.30
C SER A 483 56.95 -31.24 -38.87
N GLN A 484 58.04 -30.67 -38.31
CA GLN A 484 59.14 -29.91 -38.95
C GLN A 484 58.78 -29.01 -40.17
N SER A 485 59.15 -27.72 -40.27
CA SER A 485 60.27 -26.98 -39.67
C SER A 485 60.15 -25.45 -39.91
N ASP A 486 60.97 -24.71 -39.15
CA ASP A 486 61.63 -23.43 -39.46
C ASP A 486 60.90 -22.07 -39.29
N GLU A 487 61.26 -21.44 -38.16
CA GLU A 487 61.80 -20.07 -38.00
C GLU A 487 61.00 -18.87 -38.54
N ASN A 488 60.39 -18.09 -37.62
CA ASN A 488 60.65 -16.64 -37.40
C ASN A 488 59.58 -16.02 -36.46
N ASP A 489 59.83 -16.04 -35.15
CA ASP A 489 58.93 -15.50 -34.11
C ASP A 489 59.49 -14.24 -33.39
N GLU A 490 60.40 -13.48 -34.01
CA GLU A 490 60.99 -12.26 -33.38
C GLU A 490 60.45 -10.91 -33.88
N GLU A 491 59.49 -10.86 -34.82
CA GLU A 491 59.08 -9.57 -35.42
C GLU A 491 57.68 -9.05 -35.04
N LEU A 492 56.95 -9.73 -34.14
CA LEU A 492 55.58 -9.36 -33.76
C LEU A 492 55.43 -8.75 -32.35
N GLU A 493 56.43 -8.89 -31.47
CA GLU A 493 56.39 -8.30 -30.12
C GLU A 493 56.76 -6.81 -30.08
N GLU A 494 57.49 -6.27 -31.07
CA GLU A 494 57.91 -4.85 -31.09
C GLU A 494 56.81 -3.86 -31.55
N LYS A 495 55.69 -4.32 -32.10
CA LYS A 495 54.63 -3.41 -32.61
C LYS A 495 53.48 -3.14 -31.63
N PHE A 496 53.41 -3.83 -30.50
CA PHE A 496 52.35 -3.61 -29.50
C PHE A 496 52.72 -2.66 -28.35
N GLN A 497 53.98 -2.26 -28.19
CA GLN A 497 54.41 -1.34 -27.12
C GLN A 497 54.28 0.17 -27.43
N LYS A 498 53.71 0.59 -28.57
CA LYS A 498 53.68 2.01 -28.98
C LYS A 498 52.30 2.68 -29.05
N LYS A 499 51.25 2.15 -28.41
CA LYS A 499 49.90 2.73 -28.56
C LYS A 499 49.03 2.90 -27.32
N ASN A 500 49.62 3.07 -26.13
CA ASN A 500 48.88 3.49 -24.92
C ASN A 500 49.54 4.71 -24.26
N ASP A 501 49.58 5.83 -24.99
CA ASP A 501 50.01 7.11 -24.43
C ASP A 501 48.98 8.19 -24.76
N THR A 502 47.99 8.38 -23.87
CA THR A 502 47.28 9.67 -23.70
C THR A 502 46.53 9.77 -22.37
N ARG A 503 47.18 10.45 -21.41
CA ARG A 503 46.70 11.40 -20.38
C ARG A 503 45.37 11.14 -19.63
N THR A 504 45.42 11.15 -18.28
CA THR A 504 45.02 12.30 -17.45
C THR A 504 45.37 12.16 -15.95
N ASN A 505 46.06 13.20 -15.45
CA ASN A 505 46.08 13.82 -14.10
C ASN A 505 45.52 13.08 -12.87
N VAL A 506 46.41 12.86 -11.88
CA VAL A 506 46.05 12.75 -10.45
C VAL A 506 46.93 13.71 -9.65
N VAL A 507 46.29 14.60 -8.89
CA VAL A 507 46.89 15.51 -7.90
C VAL A 507 47.18 14.71 -6.61
N PRO A 508 48.38 14.81 -5.98
CA PRO A 508 48.63 14.15 -4.71
C PRO A 508 48.29 15.07 -3.52
N ILE A 509 47.45 14.57 -2.59
CA ILE A 509 47.27 15.19 -1.27
C ILE A 509 48.33 14.62 -0.32
N GLN A 510 49.17 15.51 0.20
CA GLN A 510 50.20 15.24 1.20
C GLN A 510 49.57 14.88 2.56
N ARG A 511 50.08 13.81 3.18
CA ARG A 511 49.96 13.52 4.62
C ARG A 511 50.92 14.44 5.39
N GLY A 512 50.36 15.26 6.29
CA GLY A 512 51.08 16.01 7.33
C GLY A 512 50.80 15.44 8.73
N ARG A 513 51.82 15.45 9.59
CA ARG A 513 51.92 14.81 10.92
C ARG A 513 51.11 15.49 12.04
N LYS A 514 50.85 14.67 13.07
CA LYS A 514 50.63 14.92 14.51
C LYS A 514 50.88 16.35 15.03
N HIS A 515 49.90 16.88 15.77
CA HIS A 515 49.99 17.14 17.20
C HIS A 515 48.63 16.99 17.86
#